data_AF-A0A367RSN5-F1
#
_entry.id   AF-A0A367RSN5-F1
#
_cell.length_a   1.000
_cell.length_b   1.000
_cell.length_c   1.000
_cell.angle_alpha   90.00
_cell.angle_beta   90.00
_cell.angle_gamma   90.00
#
_symmetry.space_group_name_H-M   'P 1'
#
loop_
_entity.id
_entity.type
_entity.pdbx_description
1 polymer ?
#
loop_
_entity_poly.entity_id
_entity_poly.type
_entity_poly.pdbx_seq_one_letter_code
_entity_poly.pdbx_strand_id
1 'polypeptide(L)'
;MDNIFEKSIKQLHSIHLPDNVANEIIKLGKPVYNYLLVKIDAPSLSEYQIINLLRILYQMRYYNIEQFINKVFSFTQDDRINVRSTASWLAICLFRACSCLTKEFNELNNIPLHRERLIKLIHNSLAMGLHQSVREQVETFIEQKI
;
A
#
# COMPACT_ATOMS: atom_id res chain seq x y z
N MET A 1 19.56 -17.77 8.74
CA MET A 1 18.36 -16.94 8.51
C MET A 1 17.94 -16.93 7.03
N ASP A 2 18.86 -17.27 6.11
CA ASP A 2 18.68 -17.11 4.66
C ASP A 2 17.66 -18.08 4.01
N ASN A 3 17.56 -19.32 4.49
CA ASN A 3 16.75 -20.34 3.80
C ASN A 3 15.23 -20.13 3.91
N ILE A 4 14.74 -19.66 5.06
CA ILE A 4 13.30 -19.36 5.25
C ILE A 4 12.95 -18.07 4.50
N PHE A 5 13.78 -17.05 4.63
CA PHE A 5 13.57 -15.77 3.97
C PHE A 5 13.55 -15.90 2.45
N GLU A 6 14.53 -16.56 1.83
CA GLU A 6 14.55 -16.78 0.39
C GLU A 6 13.35 -17.59 -0.11
N LYS A 7 12.91 -18.57 0.67
CA LYS A 7 11.74 -19.40 0.33
C LYS A 7 10.45 -18.57 0.36
N SER A 8 10.25 -17.76 1.41
CA SER A 8 9.08 -16.90 1.52
C SER A 8 9.09 -15.77 0.48
N ILE A 9 10.26 -15.22 0.15
CA ILE A 9 10.40 -14.22 -0.94
C ILE A 9 10.10 -14.85 -2.31
N LYS A 10 10.57 -16.07 -2.59
CA LYS A 10 10.20 -16.79 -3.83
C LYS A 10 8.70 -17.02 -3.95
N GLN A 11 7.99 -17.16 -2.84
CA GLN A 11 6.54 -17.32 -2.82
C GLN A 11 5.79 -16.01 -3.07
N LEU A 12 6.42 -14.82 -2.98
CA LEU A 12 5.81 -13.57 -3.45
C LEU A 12 5.48 -13.58 -4.95
N HIS A 13 6.07 -14.51 -5.69
CA HIS A 13 5.83 -14.75 -7.12
C HIS A 13 4.55 -15.56 -7.40
N SER A 14 3.81 -16.00 -6.38
CA SER A 14 2.50 -16.62 -6.60
C SER A 14 1.45 -15.57 -6.97
N ILE A 15 0.56 -15.90 -7.90
CA ILE A 15 -0.60 -15.07 -8.27
C ILE A 15 -1.45 -14.74 -7.04
N HIS A 16 -1.56 -15.68 -6.10
CA HIS A 16 -2.21 -15.51 -4.82
C HIS A 16 -1.24 -15.89 -3.70
N LEU A 17 -0.77 -14.90 -2.92
CA LEU A 17 0.08 -15.15 -1.77
C LEU A 17 -0.75 -15.74 -0.63
N PRO A 18 -0.45 -16.97 -0.15
CA PRO A 18 -1.16 -17.55 0.97
C PRO A 18 -0.96 -16.77 2.27
N ASP A 19 -2.01 -16.66 3.10
CA ASP A 19 -1.98 -15.89 4.34
C ASP A 19 -0.91 -16.39 5.34
N ASN A 20 -0.67 -17.71 5.39
CA ASN A 20 0.37 -18.28 6.24
C ASN A 20 1.77 -17.78 5.84
N VAL A 21 2.03 -17.65 4.52
CA VAL A 21 3.30 -17.13 4.00
C VAL A 21 3.43 -15.64 4.31
N ALA A 22 2.37 -14.87 4.11
CA ALA A 22 2.37 -13.44 4.47
C ALA A 22 2.67 -13.24 5.96
N ASN A 23 2.04 -14.03 6.83
CA ASN A 23 2.26 -14.00 8.27
C ASN A 23 3.68 -14.40 8.66
N GLU A 24 4.29 -15.38 7.99
CA GLU A 24 5.70 -15.73 8.20
C GLU A 24 6.63 -14.57 7.84
N ILE A 25 6.40 -13.91 6.71
CA ILE A 25 7.18 -12.74 6.27
C ILE A 25 7.07 -11.60 7.30
N ILE A 26 5.86 -11.33 7.81
CA ILE A 26 5.61 -10.25 8.77
C ILE A 26 6.33 -10.52 10.09
N LYS A 27 6.39 -11.77 10.56
CA LYS A 27 7.10 -12.17 11.78
C LYS A 27 8.60 -11.89 11.73
N LEU A 28 9.19 -11.74 10.54
CA LEU A 28 10.61 -11.40 10.38
C LEU A 28 10.91 -9.92 10.68
N GLY A 29 9.89 -9.08 10.79
CA GLY A 29 9.98 -7.73 11.33
C GLY A 29 10.70 -6.69 10.45
N LYS A 30 11.25 -5.66 11.09
CA LYS A 30 11.79 -4.45 10.43
C LYS A 30 12.86 -4.70 9.36
N PRO A 31 13.82 -5.64 9.51
CA PRO A 31 14.81 -5.90 8.47
C PRO A 31 14.17 -6.32 7.13
N VAL A 32 13.15 -7.17 7.21
CA VAL A 32 12.41 -7.63 6.03
C VAL A 32 11.55 -6.51 5.47
N TYR A 33 10.91 -5.70 6.31
CA TYR A 33 10.20 -4.51 5.85
C TYR A 33 11.09 -3.61 4.98
N ASN A 34 12.30 -3.28 5.45
CA ASN A 34 13.24 -2.44 4.70
C ASN A 34 13.63 -3.09 3.35
N TYR A 35 13.88 -4.39 3.35
CA TYR A 35 14.18 -5.14 2.13
C TYR A 35 13.03 -5.08 1.12
N LEU A 36 11.80 -5.37 1.56
CA LEU A 36 10.61 -5.38 0.69
C LEU A 36 10.34 -4.00 0.12
N LEU A 37 10.55 -2.95 0.92
CA LEU A 37 10.36 -1.57 0.50
C LEU A 37 11.35 -1.13 -0.59
N VAL A 38 12.56 -1.68 -0.60
CA VAL A 38 13.52 -1.46 -1.70
C VAL A 38 13.16 -2.32 -2.91
N LYS A 39 12.72 -3.57 -2.68
CA LYS A 39 12.43 -4.50 -3.78
C LYS A 39 11.21 -4.15 -4.60
N ILE A 40 10.21 -3.50 -4.01
CA ILE A 40 8.96 -3.17 -4.71
C ILE A 40 9.15 -2.29 -5.95
N ASP A 41 10.25 -1.52 -6.02
CA ASP A 41 10.56 -0.67 -7.18
C ASP A 41 11.25 -1.42 -8.33
N ALA A 42 11.52 -2.72 -8.18
CA ALA A 42 12.22 -3.47 -9.21
C ALA A 42 11.36 -3.55 -10.49
N PRO A 43 11.85 -3.06 -11.64
CA PRO A 43 11.04 -2.95 -12.87
C PRO A 43 10.65 -4.31 -13.45
N SER A 44 11.35 -5.37 -13.07
CA SER A 44 11.06 -6.75 -13.46
C SER A 44 9.88 -7.37 -12.73
N LEU A 45 9.28 -6.69 -11.75
CA LEU A 45 8.16 -7.24 -11.00
C LEU A 45 6.88 -7.19 -11.81
N SER A 46 6.18 -8.32 -11.81
CA SER A 46 4.82 -8.43 -12.31
C SER A 46 3.84 -7.62 -11.45
N GLU A 47 2.66 -7.38 -12.01
CA GLU A 47 1.56 -6.73 -11.33
C GLU A 47 1.18 -7.42 -10.01
N TYR A 48 1.03 -8.75 -10.00
CA TYR A 48 0.63 -9.50 -8.80
C TYR A 48 1.72 -9.48 -7.72
N GLN A 49 3.00 -9.47 -8.09
CA GLN A 49 4.09 -9.35 -7.13
C GLN A 49 4.04 -8.01 -6.40
N ILE A 50 3.81 -6.92 -7.13
CA ILE A 50 3.70 -5.60 -6.54
C ILE A 50 2.48 -5.51 -5.63
N ILE A 51 1.33 -6.06 -6.05
CA ILE A 51 0.13 -6.11 -5.22
C ILE A 51 0.39 -6.87 -3.91
N ASN A 52 1.06 -8.03 -3.97
CA ASN A 52 1.42 -8.81 -2.78
C ASN A 52 2.36 -8.01 -1.86
N LEU A 53 3.38 -7.36 -2.42
CA LEU A 53 4.31 -6.51 -1.68
C LEU A 53 3.60 -5.32 -1.02
N LEU A 54 2.72 -4.61 -1.74
CA LEU A 54 1.93 -3.50 -1.20
C LEU A 54 1.08 -3.95 0.00
N ARG A 55 0.44 -5.12 -0.08
CA ARG A 55 -0.39 -5.67 0.99
C ARG A 55 0.42 -6.05 2.23
N ILE A 56 1.58 -6.70 2.07
CA ILE A 56 2.46 -7.02 3.19
C ILE A 56 3.00 -5.74 3.83
N LEU A 57 3.51 -4.81 3.02
CA LEU A 57 4.04 -3.54 3.49
C LEU A 57 2.96 -2.72 4.22
N TYR A 58 1.69 -2.80 3.78
CA TYR A 58 0.56 -2.18 4.47
C TYR A 58 0.37 -2.75 5.87
N GLN A 59 0.46 -4.07 6.06
CA GLN A 59 0.35 -4.67 7.38
C GLN A 59 1.54 -4.29 8.29
N MET A 60 2.71 -4.07 7.69
CA MET A 60 3.95 -3.69 8.38
C MET A 60 4.18 -2.16 8.45
N ARG A 61 3.20 -1.34 8.02
CA ARG A 61 3.36 0.11 7.78
C ARG A 61 3.92 0.91 8.96
N TYR A 62 3.69 0.44 10.18
CA TYR A 62 4.11 1.12 11.41
C TYR A 62 5.63 1.19 11.61
N TYR A 63 6.42 0.38 10.88
CA TYR A 63 7.88 0.47 10.95
C TYR A 63 8.44 1.76 10.33
N ASN A 64 7.78 2.30 9.30
CA ASN A 64 8.07 3.62 8.71
C ASN A 64 6.87 4.11 7.89
N ILE A 65 5.89 4.72 8.57
CA ILE A 65 4.62 5.07 7.96
C ILE A 65 4.75 6.12 6.85
N GLU A 66 5.63 7.11 7.03
CA GLU A 66 5.85 8.17 6.04
C GLU A 66 6.43 7.62 4.74
N GLN A 67 7.47 6.79 4.84
CA GLN A 67 8.10 6.19 3.67
C GLN A 67 7.12 5.24 2.95
N PHE A 68 6.32 4.49 3.70
CA PHE A 68 5.27 3.66 3.13
C PHE A 68 4.19 4.47 2.41
N ILE A 69 3.70 5.58 3.00
CA ILE A 69 2.72 6.46 2.36
C ILE A 69 3.25 6.98 1.01
N ASN A 70 4.49 7.49 1.00
CA ASN A 70 5.11 7.97 -0.23
C ASN A 70 5.21 6.85 -1.29
N LYS A 71 5.48 5.62 -0.86
CA LYS A 71 5.52 4.45 -1.75
C LYS A 71 4.14 4.10 -2.30
N VAL A 72 3.11 4.06 -1.46
CA VAL A 72 1.73 3.81 -1.92
C VAL A 72 1.30 4.89 -2.92
N PHE A 73 1.63 6.16 -2.64
CA PHE A 73 1.29 7.28 -3.50
C PHE A 73 1.92 7.20 -4.88
N SER A 74 3.18 6.76 -5.00
CA SER A 74 3.78 6.55 -6.33
C SER A 74 3.03 5.49 -7.14
N PHE A 75 2.55 4.41 -6.49
CA PHE A 75 1.80 3.36 -7.18
C PHE A 75 0.36 3.71 -7.54
N THR A 76 -0.21 4.80 -6.99
CA THR A 76 -1.50 5.32 -7.48
C THR A 76 -1.44 5.83 -8.93
N GLN A 77 -0.23 6.02 -9.46
CA GLN A 77 -0.02 6.48 -10.84
C GLN A 77 0.66 5.37 -11.68
N ASP A 78 0.67 4.12 -11.22
CA ASP A 78 1.20 3.01 -11.99
C ASP A 78 0.36 2.78 -13.24
N ASP A 79 0.96 2.43 -14.39
CA ASP A 79 0.23 2.19 -15.63
C ASP A 79 -0.67 0.96 -15.56
N ARG A 80 -0.32 -0.01 -14.72
CA ARG A 80 -1.05 -1.28 -14.56
C ARG A 80 -2.26 -1.07 -13.67
N ILE A 81 -3.46 -1.31 -14.22
CA ILE A 81 -4.73 -1.02 -13.56
C ILE A 81 -4.90 -1.74 -12.22
N ASN A 82 -4.41 -2.98 -12.05
CA ASN A 82 -4.60 -3.69 -10.78
C ASN A 82 -3.65 -3.16 -9.70
N VAL A 83 -2.40 -2.81 -10.06
CA VAL A 83 -1.47 -2.13 -9.13
C VAL A 83 -2.07 -0.80 -8.70
N ARG A 84 -2.45 0.03 -9.68
CA ARG A 84 -3.04 1.35 -9.44
C ARG A 84 -4.27 1.29 -8.55
N SER A 85 -5.21 0.41 -8.87
CA SER A 85 -6.43 0.22 -8.07
C SER A 85 -6.13 -0.25 -6.65
N THR A 86 -5.18 -1.18 -6.49
CA THR A 86 -4.76 -1.63 -5.16
C THR A 86 -4.15 -0.47 -4.36
N ALA A 87 -3.25 0.30 -4.97
CA ALA A 87 -2.60 1.44 -4.32
C ALA A 87 -3.61 2.53 -3.94
N SER A 88 -4.53 2.90 -4.84
CA SER A 88 -5.60 3.88 -4.56
C SER A 88 -6.49 3.43 -3.39
N TRP A 89 -6.88 2.15 -3.36
CA TRP A 89 -7.64 1.60 -2.24
C TRP A 89 -6.86 1.66 -0.92
N LEU A 90 -5.60 1.20 -0.91
CA LEU A 90 -4.75 1.24 0.29
C LEU A 90 -4.52 2.68 0.77
N ALA A 91 -4.37 3.65 -0.14
CA ALA A 91 -4.22 5.05 0.20
C ALA A 91 -5.46 5.61 0.92
N ILE A 92 -6.66 5.26 0.47
CA ILE A 92 -7.92 5.60 1.16
C ILE A 92 -7.99 4.94 2.53
N CYS A 93 -7.65 3.64 2.62
CA CYS A 93 -7.62 2.93 3.90
C CYS A 93 -6.65 3.57 4.90
N LEU A 94 -5.45 3.97 4.45
CA LEU A 94 -4.47 4.68 5.26
C LEU A 94 -5.04 6.01 5.77
N PHE A 95 -5.66 6.80 4.89
CA PHE A 95 -6.27 8.07 5.29
C PHE A 95 -7.36 7.87 6.35
N ARG A 96 -8.28 6.92 6.11
CA ARG A 96 -9.35 6.59 7.07
C ARG A 96 -8.77 6.14 8.40
N ALA A 97 -7.77 5.25 8.39
CA ALA A 97 -7.10 4.79 9.60
C ALA A 97 -6.41 5.93 10.36
N CYS A 98 -5.69 6.82 9.67
CA CYS A 98 -5.07 7.99 10.28
C CYS A 98 -6.12 8.96 10.85
N SER A 99 -7.22 9.22 10.15
CA SER A 99 -8.30 10.09 10.65
C SER A 99 -9.04 9.55 11.89
N CYS A 100 -9.03 8.23 12.09
CA CYS A 100 -9.54 7.62 13.31
C CYS A 100 -8.51 7.68 14.44
N LEU A 101 -7.24 7.47 14.12
CA LEU A 101 -6.14 7.50 15.09
C LEU A 101 -5.84 8.92 15.61
N THR A 102 -6.11 9.98 14.84
CA THR A 102 -5.95 11.37 15.30
C THR A 102 -6.91 11.75 16.44
N LYS A 103 -8.01 11.01 16.66
CA LYS A 103 -8.89 11.23 17.82
C LYS A 103 -8.31 10.68 19.13
N GLU A 104 -7.44 9.67 19.08
CA GLU A 104 -6.85 9.04 20.28
C GLU A 104 -5.36 9.34 20.45
N PHE A 105 -4.66 9.71 19.37
CA PHE A 105 -3.22 9.98 19.35
C PHE A 105 -2.95 11.34 18.67
N ASN A 106 -3.00 12.41 19.48
CA ASN A 106 -2.67 13.78 19.06
C ASN A 106 -1.26 13.94 18.44
N GLU A 107 -0.36 12.98 18.63
CA GLU A 107 1.01 12.99 18.11
C GLU A 107 1.12 12.55 16.64
N LEU A 108 0.09 11.88 16.09
CA LEU A 108 0.04 11.50 14.66
C LEU A 108 -0.48 12.64 13.76
N ASN A 109 -0.83 13.79 14.33
CA ASN A 109 -1.25 15.00 13.60
C ASN A 109 -0.17 15.56 12.64
N ASN A 110 1.04 15.01 12.67
CA ASN A 110 2.13 15.38 11.78
C ASN A 110 2.35 14.41 10.62
N ILE A 111 1.53 13.36 10.44
CA ILE A 111 1.64 12.55 9.22
C ILE A 111 1.08 13.38 8.04
N PRO A 112 1.90 13.72 7.03
CA PRO A 112 1.50 14.54 5.89
C PRO A 112 0.70 13.71 4.88
N LEU A 113 -0.29 12.96 5.35
CA LEU A 113 -1.43 12.52 4.54
C LEU A 113 -2.29 13.77 4.29
N HIS A 114 -1.70 14.77 3.61
CA HIS A 114 -2.41 15.96 3.19
C HIS A 114 -3.55 15.49 2.30
N ARG A 115 -4.78 15.59 2.81
CA ARG A 115 -6.00 15.17 2.13
C ARG A 115 -6.03 15.70 0.69
N GLU A 116 -5.56 16.93 0.50
CA GLU A 116 -5.41 17.57 -0.81
C GLU A 116 -4.46 16.81 -1.75
N ARG A 117 -3.28 16.40 -1.27
CA ARG A 117 -2.34 15.59 -2.05
C ARG A 117 -2.96 14.25 -2.44
N LEU A 118 -3.63 13.60 -1.50
CA LEU A 118 -4.32 12.33 -1.74
C LEU A 118 -5.45 12.49 -2.77
N ILE A 119 -6.29 13.51 -2.62
CA ILE A 119 -7.39 13.81 -3.55
C ILE A 119 -6.84 14.05 -4.96
N LYS A 120 -5.77 14.84 -5.09
CA LYS A 120 -5.12 15.08 -6.40
C LYS A 120 -4.64 13.78 -7.05
N LEU A 121 -3.95 12.93 -6.27
CA LEU A 121 -3.46 11.64 -6.77
C LEU A 121 -4.62 10.71 -7.17
N ILE A 122 -5.67 10.66 -6.37
CA ILE A 122 -6.84 9.82 -6.63
C ILE A 122 -7.62 10.32 -7.87
N HIS A 123 -7.78 11.63 -8.05
CA HIS A 123 -8.36 12.18 -9.28
C HIS A 123 -7.58 11.79 -10.53
N ASN A 124 -6.25 11.87 -10.47
CA ASN A 124 -5.42 11.38 -11.58
C ASN A 124 -5.60 9.87 -11.80
N SER A 125 -5.67 9.09 -10.72
CA SER A 125 -5.88 7.63 -10.79
C SER A 125 -7.20 7.28 -11.47
N LEU A 126 -8.27 8.04 -11.18
CA LEU A 126 -9.59 7.91 -11.83
C LEU A 126 -9.49 8.17 -13.33
N ALA A 127 -8.80 9.24 -13.73
CA ALA A 127 -8.60 9.60 -15.13
C ALA A 127 -7.82 8.51 -15.90
N MET A 128 -6.87 7.85 -15.24
CA MET A 128 -6.14 6.71 -15.79
C MET A 128 -6.96 5.40 -15.82
N GLY A 129 -8.14 5.38 -15.19
CA GLY A 129 -9.00 4.22 -15.04
C GLY A 129 -8.67 3.40 -13.79
N LEU A 130 -9.72 2.88 -13.14
CA LEU A 130 -9.62 2.03 -11.96
C LEU A 130 -10.58 0.85 -12.12
N HIS A 131 -10.35 -0.23 -11.37
CA HIS A 131 -11.37 -1.26 -11.19
C HIS A 131 -12.66 -0.67 -10.66
N GLN A 132 -13.79 -1.11 -11.20
CA GLN A 132 -15.10 -0.53 -10.90
C GLN A 132 -15.39 -0.47 -9.39
N SER A 133 -15.09 -1.55 -8.66
CA SER A 133 -15.28 -1.59 -7.20
C SER A 133 -14.40 -0.59 -6.44
N VAL A 134 -13.17 -0.33 -6.92
CA VAL A 134 -12.27 0.68 -6.32
C VAL A 134 -12.70 2.08 -6.71
N ARG A 135 -13.17 2.26 -7.95
CA ARG A 135 -13.70 3.53 -8.45
C ARG A 135 -14.84 4.04 -7.58
N GLU A 136 -15.83 3.19 -7.30
CA GLU A 136 -16.98 3.55 -6.44
C GLU A 136 -16.54 3.99 -5.03
N GLN A 137 -15.55 3.30 -4.46
CA GLN A 137 -14.98 3.64 -3.15
C GLN A 137 -14.24 4.98 -3.17
N VAL A 138 -13.52 5.25 -4.26
CA VAL A 138 -12.80 6.49 -4.52
C VAL A 138 -13.77 7.66 -4.67
N GLU A 139 -14.81 7.51 -5.49
CA GLU A 139 -15.82 8.55 -5.73
C GLU A 139 -16.54 8.88 -4.41
N THR A 140 -16.94 7.85 -3.67
CA THR A 140 -17.52 8.00 -2.31
C THR A 140 -16.58 8.76 -1.38
N PHE A 141 -15.27 8.47 -1.41
CA PHE A 141 -14.28 9.16 -0.58
C PHE A 141 -14.13 10.65 -0.92
N ILE A 142 -14.20 11.00 -2.21
CA ILE A 142 -14.11 12.40 -2.67
C ILE A 142 -15.35 13.19 -2.24
N GLU A 143 -16.53 12.58 -2.33
CA GLU A 143 -17.82 13.20 -1.98
C GLU A 143 -18.01 13.44 -0.48
N GLN A 144 -17.34 12.65 0.37
CA GLN A 144 -17.29 12.85 1.81
C GLN A 144 -16.52 14.14 2.16
N LYS A 145 -17.20 15.29 2.08
CA LYS A 145 -16.77 16.56 2.67
C LYS A 145 -16.87 16.42 4.20
N ILE A 146 -15.73 16.28 4.87
CA ILE A 146 -15.57 16.52 6.32
C ILE A 146 -14.74 17.79 6.45
#